data_AF-A0A3R6ASC6-F1
#
_entry.id   AF-A0A3R6ASC6-F1
#
_cell.length_a   1.000
_cell.length_b   1.000
_cell.length_c   1.000
_cell.angle_alpha   90.00
_cell.angle_beta   90.00
_cell.angle_gamma   90.00
#
_symmetry.space_group_name_H-M   'P 1'
#
loop_
_entity.id
_entity.type
_entity.pdbx_description
1 polymer ?
#
loop_
_entity_poly.entity_id
_entity_poly.type
_entity_poly.pdbx_seq_one_letter_code
_entity_poly.pdbx_strand_id
1 'polypeptide(L)'
;MGRLIDADKVVEHLEKVKKESASLVDMAHILGFQSVIDVQPTAYDPDKIVEQLENERKFWENAYNRNLGKEKARSYEHAIEIVKGGGVK
;
A
#
# COMPACT_ATOMS: atom_id res chain seq x y z
N MET A 1 -2.61 -1.80 -5.32
CA MET A 1 -1.20 -1.47 -4.98
C MET A 1 -1.09 -0.06 -4.39
N GLY A 2 -1.04 0.06 -3.05
CA GLY A 2 -0.88 1.34 -2.37
C GLY A 2 0.60 1.65 -2.12
N ARG A 3 1.09 2.81 -2.59
CA ARG A 3 2.41 3.32 -2.19
C ARG A 3 2.34 3.79 -0.72
N LEU A 4 3.47 3.81 -0.02
CA LEU A 4 3.55 4.24 1.39
C LEU A 4 3.05 5.69 1.59
N ILE A 5 3.11 6.48 0.53
CA ILE A 5 2.49 7.79 0.39
C ILE A 5 1.46 7.72 -0.75
N ASP A 6 0.40 8.52 -0.63
CA ASP A 6 -0.56 8.71 -1.71
C ASP A 6 0.12 9.51 -2.84
N ALA A 7 0.73 8.79 -3.78
CA ALA A 7 1.51 9.39 -4.86
C ALA A 7 0.63 10.27 -5.75
N ASP A 8 -0.64 9.92 -5.94
CA ASP A 8 -1.58 10.71 -6.74
C ASP A 8 -1.81 12.07 -6.09
N LYS A 9 -1.99 12.12 -4.76
CA LYS A 9 -2.06 13.40 -4.02
C LYS A 9 -0.77 14.22 -4.10
N VAL A 10 0.40 13.57 -4.06
CA VAL A 10 1.69 14.26 -4.23
C VAL A 10 1.78 14.86 -5.63
N VAL A 11 1.43 14.10 -6.67
CA VAL A 11 1.40 14.58 -8.06
C VAL A 11 0.40 15.72 -8.24
N GLU A 12 -0.79 15.63 -7.63
CA GLU A 12 -1.79 16.70 -7.64
C GLU A 12 -1.24 18.00 -7.01
N HIS A 13 -0.52 17.89 -5.88
CA HIS A 13 0.09 19.04 -5.23
C HIS A 13 1.20 19.65 -6.10
N LEU A 14 2.05 18.82 -6.69
CA LEU A 14 3.09 19.27 -7.64
C LEU A 14 2.49 19.98 -8.86
N GLU A 15 1.36 19.49 -9.39
CA GLU A 15 0.64 20.16 -10.48
C GLU A 15 0.12 21.54 -10.09
N LYS A 16 -0.36 21.73 -8.85
CA LYS A 16 -0.77 23.06 -8.35
C LYS A 16 0.43 24.00 -8.28
N VAL A 17 1.53 23.57 -7.67
CA VAL A 17 2.77 24.36 -7.57
C VAL A 17 3.30 24.73 -8.97
N LYS A 18 3.26 23.80 -9.92
CA LYS A 18 3.69 24.06 -11.31
C LYS A 18 2.84 25.14 -11.98
N LYS A 19 1.52 25.13 -11.79
CA LYS A 19 0.59 26.12 -12.38
C LYS A 19 0.77 27.52 -11.80
N GLU A 20 1.15 27.61 -10.53
CA GLU A 20 1.35 28.89 -9.83
C GLU A 20 2.77 29.46 -10.00
N SER A 21 3.72 28.65 -10.50
CA SER A 21 5.09 29.09 -10.69
C SER A 21 5.23 30.05 -11.87
N ALA A 22 6.01 31.12 -11.68
CA ALA A 22 6.44 32.02 -12.75
C ALA A 22 7.80 31.62 -13.37
N SER A 23 8.49 30.62 -12.79
CA SER A 23 9.82 30.17 -13.20
C SER A 23 9.74 28.94 -14.08
N LEU A 24 10.19 29.05 -15.33
CA LEU A 24 10.26 27.91 -16.26
C LEU A 24 11.21 26.82 -15.75
N VAL A 25 12.24 27.19 -14.99
CA VAL A 25 13.20 26.25 -14.39
C VAL A 25 12.50 25.40 -13.32
N ASP A 26 11.66 26.00 -12.48
CA ASP A 26 10.93 25.28 -11.44
C ASP A 26 9.92 24.31 -12.06
N MET A 27 9.22 24.75 -13.10
CA MET A 27 8.31 23.87 -13.84
C MET A 27 9.04 22.65 -14.42
N ALA A 28 10.23 22.84 -15.00
CA ALA A 28 11.03 21.75 -15.55
C ALA A 28 11.47 20.76 -14.47
N HIS A 29 11.91 21.26 -13.30
CA HIS A 29 12.25 20.38 -12.16
C HIS A 29 11.03 19.60 -11.66
N ILE A 30 9.86 20.23 -11.56
CA ILE A 30 8.63 19.56 -11.12
C ILE A 30 8.25 18.42 -12.07
N LEU A 31 8.31 18.65 -13.39
CA LEU A 31 8.08 17.60 -14.39
C LEU A 31 9.09 16.44 -14.24
N GLY A 32 10.35 16.76 -13.95
CA GLY A 32 11.38 15.76 -13.65
C GLY A 32 11.03 14.92 -12.42
N PHE A 33 10.59 15.56 -11.32
CA PHE A 33 10.19 14.84 -10.12
C PHE A 33 8.97 13.95 -10.33
N GLN A 34 7.95 14.43 -11.07
CA GLN A 34 6.79 13.61 -11.44
C GLN A 34 7.21 12.36 -12.21
N SER A 35 8.12 12.53 -13.18
CA SER A 35 8.67 11.39 -13.95
C SER A 35 9.40 10.38 -13.06
N VAL A 36 10.17 10.85 -12.08
CA VAL A 36 10.87 9.98 -11.11
C VAL A 36 9.87 9.24 -10.23
N ILE A 37 8.80 9.91 -9.78
CA ILE A 37 7.72 9.30 -8.99
C ILE A 37 7.01 8.22 -9.78
N ASP A 38 6.67 8.46 -11.04
CA ASP A 38 5.93 7.51 -11.87
C ASP A 38 6.68 6.18 -12.05
N VAL A 39 8.00 6.23 -12.19
CA VAL A 39 8.84 5.03 -12.37
C VAL A 39 9.24 4.33 -11.08
N GLN A 40 8.96 4.91 -9.90
CA GLN A 40 9.28 4.22 -8.64
C GLN A 40 8.47 2.92 -8.52
N PRO A 41 9.10 1.81 -8.11
CA PRO A 41 8.38 0.59 -7.83
C PRO A 41 7.42 0.79 -6.65
N THR A 42 6.30 0.05 -6.66
CA THR A 42 5.44 -0.02 -5.48
C THR A 42 6.18 -0.79 -4.38
N ALA A 43 6.59 -0.09 -3.32
CA ALA A 43 7.32 -0.70 -2.20
C ALA A 43 6.48 -1.70 -1.37
N TYR A 44 5.15 -1.59 -1.44
CA TYR A 44 4.21 -2.36 -0.64
C TYR A 44 3.00 -2.79 -1.49
N ASP A 45 2.71 -4.09 -1.52
CA ASP A 45 1.56 -4.63 -2.26
C ASP A 45 0.57 -5.29 -1.27
N PRO A 46 -0.48 -4.56 -0.85
CA PRO A 46 -1.45 -5.07 0.11
C PRO A 46 -2.11 -6.37 -0.37
N ASP A 47 -2.33 -6.51 -1.68
CA ASP A 47 -3.03 -7.66 -2.27
C ASP A 47 -2.18 -8.94 -2.11
N LYS A 48 -0.87 -8.85 -2.36
CA LYS A 48 0.07 -9.96 -2.13
C LYS A 48 0.19 -10.33 -0.65
N ILE A 49 0.12 -9.35 0.24
CA ILE A 49 0.18 -9.62 1.69
C ILE A 49 -1.10 -10.31 2.14
N VAL A 50 -2.26 -9.85 1.67
CA VAL A 50 -3.53 -10.53 1.92
C VAL A 50 -3.47 -11.97 1.42
N GLU A 51 -2.94 -12.23 0.23
CA GLU A 51 -2.76 -13.58 -0.30
C GLU A 51 -1.89 -14.46 0.62
N GLN A 52 -0.75 -13.95 1.08
CA GLN A 52 0.13 -14.66 2.02
C GLN A 52 -0.59 -14.97 3.34
N LEU A 53 -1.32 -14.00 3.89
CA LEU A 53 -2.07 -14.18 5.14
C LEU A 53 -3.24 -15.14 4.97
N GLU A 54 -3.93 -15.15 3.82
CA GLU A 54 -4.98 -16.12 3.51
C GLU A 54 -4.44 -17.54 3.42
N ASN A 55 -3.24 -17.73 2.86
CA ASN A 55 -2.59 -19.03 2.82
C ASN A 55 -2.21 -19.53 4.22
N GLU A 56 -1.65 -18.67 5.06
CA GLU A 56 -1.41 -18.99 6.48
C GLU A 56 -2.72 -19.32 7.22
N ARG A 57 -3.79 -18.53 7.00
CA ARG A 57 -5.10 -18.79 7.60
C ARG A 57 -5.61 -20.19 7.25
N LYS A 58 -5.60 -20.55 5.96
CA LYS A 58 -6.03 -21.87 5.47
C LYS A 58 -5.17 -23.01 6.03
N PHE A 59 -3.87 -22.79 6.20
CA PHE A 59 -2.99 -23.76 6.84
C PHE A 59 -3.45 -24.04 8.29
N TRP A 60 -3.70 -23.00 9.07
CA TRP A 60 -4.11 -23.13 10.48
C TRP A 60 -5.55 -23.63 10.66
N GLU A 61 -6.47 -23.32 9.74
CA GLU A 61 -7.82 -23.89 9.72
C GLU A 61 -7.81 -25.43 9.66
N ASN A 62 -6.80 -26.00 9.00
CA ASN A 62 -6.63 -27.44 8.82
C ASN A 62 -5.62 -28.07 9.80
N ALA A 63 -5.21 -27.35 10.85
CA ALA A 63 -4.23 -27.85 11.82
C ALA A 63 -4.78 -29.04 12.64
N TYR A 64 -3.90 -29.98 12.99
CA TYR A 64 -4.23 -31.16 13.80
C TYR A 64 -4.83 -30.78 15.16
N ASN A 65 -4.23 -29.81 15.85
CA ASN A 65 -4.81 -29.21 17.05
C ASN A 65 -5.87 -28.18 16.65
N ARG A 66 -7.14 -28.61 16.66
CA ARG A 66 -8.28 -27.77 16.24
C ARG A 66 -8.46 -26.49 17.04
N ASN A 67 -8.16 -26.50 18.34
CA ASN A 67 -8.34 -25.32 19.18
C ASN A 67 -7.29 -24.25 18.81
N LEU A 68 -6.02 -24.65 18.74
CA LEU A 68 -4.94 -23.78 18.31
C LEU A 68 -5.14 -23.29 16.86
N GLY A 69 -5.57 -24.19 15.97
CA GLY A 69 -5.84 -23.87 14.57
C GLY A 69 -6.90 -22.79 14.42
N LYS A 70 -8.04 -22.90 15.14
CA LYS A 70 -9.10 -21.89 15.14
C LYS A 70 -8.64 -20.54 15.67
N GLU A 71 -7.88 -20.52 16.76
CA GLU A 71 -7.36 -19.26 17.34
C GLU A 71 -6.39 -18.55 16.39
N LYS A 72 -5.50 -19.32 15.74
CA LYS A 72 -4.56 -18.80 14.74
C LYS A 72 -5.30 -18.29 13.50
N ALA A 73 -6.22 -19.07 12.94
CA ALA A 73 -7.01 -18.67 11.79
C ALA A 73 -7.75 -17.34 12.03
N ARG A 74 -8.38 -17.16 13.20
CA ARG A 74 -9.02 -15.90 13.59
C ARG A 74 -8.04 -14.72 13.64
N SER A 75 -6.81 -14.97 14.08
CA SER A 75 -5.77 -13.94 14.14
C SER A 75 -5.31 -13.50 12.74
N TYR A 76 -5.18 -14.44 11.79
CA TYR A 76 -4.86 -14.11 10.39
C TYR A 76 -6.02 -13.41 9.69
N GLU A 77 -7.27 -13.79 9.97
CA GLU A 77 -8.46 -13.06 9.49
C GLU A 77 -8.43 -11.60 9.94
N HIS A 78 -8.15 -11.34 11.22
CA HIS A 78 -8.01 -9.98 11.73
C HIS A 78 -6.82 -9.23 11.10
N ALA A 79 -5.69 -9.89 10.88
CA ALA A 79 -4.55 -9.28 10.19
C ALA A 79 -4.92 -8.88 8.74
N ILE A 80 -5.69 -9.70 8.03
CA ILE A 80 -6.20 -9.37 6.68
C ILE A 80 -7.10 -8.13 6.73
N GLU A 81 -7.99 -8.02 7.71
CA GLU A 81 -8.83 -6.83 7.88
C GLU A 81 -7.99 -5.56 8.09
N ILE A 82 -6.95 -5.64 8.94
CA ILE A 82 -6.03 -4.53 9.17
C ILE A 82 -5.34 -4.10 7.88
N VAL A 83 -4.82 -5.06 7.10
CA VAL A 83 -4.12 -4.77 5.83
C VAL A 83 -5.08 -4.14 4.81
N LYS A 84 -6.30 -4.68 4.66
CA LYS A 84 -7.33 -4.12 3.77
C LYS A 84 -7.79 -2.73 4.21
N GLY A 85 -7.86 -2.48 5.52
CA GLY A 85 -8.14 -1.17 6.10
C GLY A 85 -6.96 -0.20 6.08
N GLY A 86 -5.80 -0.60 5.52
CA GLY A 86 -4.60 0.24 5.47
C GLY A 86 -4.01 0.57 6.84
N GLY A 87 -4.37 -0.18 7.89
CA GLY A 87 -3.94 0.07 9.26
C GLY A 87 -4.47 1.37 9.88
N VAL A 88 -5.39 2.08 9.21
CA VAL A 88 -6.02 3.29 9.73
C VAL A 88 -7.23 2.87 10.58
N LYS A 89 -7.20 3.20 11.86
CA LYS A 89 -8.30 2.99 12.80
C LYS A 89 -9.32 4.12 12.73
#